data_AF-A0A0U1DTI8-F1
#
_entry.id   AF-A0A0U1DTI8-F1
#
_cell.length_a   1.000
_cell.length_b   1.000
_cell.length_c   1.000
_cell.angle_alpha   90.00
_cell.angle_beta   90.00
_cell.angle_gamma   90.00
#
_symmetry.space_group_name_H-M   'P 1'
#
loop_
_entity.id
_entity.type
_entity.pdbx_description
1 polymer ?
#
loop_
_entity_poly.entity_id
_entity_poly.type
_entity_poly.pdbx_seq_one_letter_code
_entity_poly.pdbx_strand_id
1 'polypeptide(L)'
;MFWNLCLWNPFLHTYDYTHERVTINGAHVSYEPDGSWRIVVSEKDPGHPNWVSTAGRSKGLIWLRWFLPDETPAHPQCRVVDVAEVAAL
;
A
#
# COMPACT_ATOMS: atom_id res chain seq x y z
N MET A 1 17.45 -2.53 -0.27
CA MET A 1 16.79 -1.36 0.33
C MET A 1 15.50 -1.79 1.02
N PHE A 2 15.25 -1.35 2.26
CA PHE A 2 13.99 -1.60 2.95
C PHE A 2 13.04 -0.41 2.79
N TRP A 3 11.76 -0.69 2.55
CA TRP A 3 10.70 0.32 2.52
C TRP A 3 9.39 -0.31 2.98
N ASN A 4 8.47 0.52 3.49
CA ASN A 4 7.14 0.04 3.88
C ASN A 4 6.07 1.13 3.71
N LEU A 5 4.83 0.70 3.49
CA LEU A 5 3.63 1.51 3.49
C LEU A 5 2.71 1.09 4.64
N CYS A 6 2.19 2.05 5.41
CA CYS A 6 1.17 1.81 6.44
C CYS A 6 0.00 2.79 6.27
N LEU A 7 -1.22 2.34 6.59
CA LEU A 7 -2.37 3.24 6.71
C LEU A 7 -2.56 3.69 8.15
N TRP A 8 -2.71 5.00 8.33
CA TRP A 8 -2.81 5.66 9.63
C TRP A 8 -4.13 6.40 9.76
N ASN A 9 -4.62 6.47 11.00
CA ASN A 9 -5.71 7.37 11.36
C ASN A 9 -5.21 8.83 11.42
N PRO A 10 -6.13 9.83 11.50
CA PRO A 10 -5.74 11.24 11.62
C PRO A 10 -4.92 11.61 12.87
N PHE A 11 -4.83 10.70 13.85
CA PHE A 11 -4.05 10.85 15.07
C PHE A 11 -2.68 10.17 14.99
N LEU A 12 -2.24 9.77 13.79
CA LEU A 12 -0.95 9.16 13.53
C LEU A 12 -0.73 7.78 14.18
N HIS A 13 -1.81 7.04 14.41
CA HIS A 13 -1.73 5.62 14.78
C HIS A 13 -2.01 4.75 13.56
N THR A 14 -1.25 3.66 13.40
CA THR A 14 -1.59 2.59 12.46
C THR A 14 -2.95 2.01 12.81
N TYR A 15 -3.66 1.52 11.80
CA TYR A 15 -4.76 0.59 12.04
C TYR A 15 -4.25 -0.74 12.62
N ASP A 16 -5.16 -1.57 13.09
CA ASP A 16 -4.82 -2.83 13.74
C ASP A 16 -4.39 -3.90 12.71
N TYR A 17 -3.09 -4.16 12.65
CA TYR A 17 -2.49 -5.13 11.74
C TYR A 17 -2.73 -6.59 12.14
N THR A 18 -3.26 -6.85 13.34
CA THR A 18 -3.55 -8.22 13.81
C THR A 18 -4.83 -8.78 13.19
N HIS A 19 -5.71 -7.89 12.72
CA HIS A 19 -7.00 -8.25 12.13
C HIS A 19 -7.05 -8.03 10.62
N GLU A 20 -6.35 -7.01 10.12
CA GLU A 20 -6.45 -6.56 8.72
C GLU A 20 -5.06 -6.28 8.14
N ARG A 21 -4.90 -6.47 6.82
CA ARG A 21 -3.63 -6.17 6.14
C ARG A 21 -3.49 -4.67 5.88
N VAL A 22 -3.19 -3.90 6.92
CA VAL A 22 -3.14 -2.41 6.89
C VAL A 22 -1.75 -1.85 6.59
N THR A 23 -0.81 -2.73 6.25
CA THR A 23 0.59 -2.42 5.98
C THR A 23 1.18 -3.41 4.99
N ILE A 24 2.15 -2.96 4.19
CA ILE A 24 2.93 -3.80 3.27
C ILE A 24 4.36 -3.27 3.18
N ASN A 25 5.32 -4.12 2.80
CA ASN A 25 6.72 -3.72 2.65
C ASN A 25 7.34 -4.36 1.40
N GLY A 26 8.54 -3.91 1.05
CA GLY A 26 9.24 -4.38 -0.15
C GLY A 26 9.60 -5.87 -0.18
N ALA A 27 9.52 -6.59 0.95
CA ALA A 27 9.71 -8.04 0.99
C ALA A 27 8.40 -8.83 0.78
N HIS A 28 7.24 -8.19 0.95
CA HIS A 28 5.92 -8.81 0.76
C HIS A 28 5.30 -8.50 -0.61
N VAL A 29 5.85 -7.52 -1.32
CA VAL A 29 5.32 -7.05 -2.60
C VAL A 29 5.68 -8.02 -3.72
N SER A 30 4.69 -8.32 -4.55
CA SER A 30 4.87 -8.91 -5.88
C SER A 30 5.27 -7.80 -6.84
N TYR A 31 6.47 -7.91 -7.40
CA TYR A 31 7.01 -6.96 -8.35
C TYR A 31 6.58 -7.32 -9.78
N GLU A 32 6.45 -6.30 -10.61
CA GLU A 32 6.30 -6.43 -12.06
C GLU A 32 7.60 -6.94 -12.71
N PRO A 33 7.55 -7.44 -13.96
CA PRO A 33 8.75 -7.89 -14.67
C PRO A 33 9.86 -6.83 -14.81
N ASP A 34 9.50 -5.56 -14.81
CA ASP A 34 10.44 -4.42 -14.87
C ASP A 34 10.96 -3.97 -13.49
N GLY A 35 10.57 -4.68 -12.42
CA GLY A 35 10.92 -4.34 -11.04
C GLY A 35 10.09 -3.21 -10.43
N SER A 36 9.12 -2.66 -11.17
CA SER A 36 8.15 -1.74 -10.60
C SER A 36 7.13 -2.49 -9.72
N TRP A 37 6.29 -1.74 -9.02
CA TRP A 37 5.26 -2.31 -8.17
C TRP A 37 4.04 -1.40 -8.12
N ARG A 38 2.88 -2.02 -7.86
CA ARG A 38 1.62 -1.33 -7.60
C ARG A 38 1.05 -1.80 -6.27
N ILE A 39 0.48 -0.88 -5.50
CA ILE A 39 -0.25 -1.19 -4.27
C ILE A 39 -1.70 -0.79 -4.49
N VAL A 40 -2.62 -1.68 -4.14
CA VAL A 40 -4.05 -1.41 -4.19
C VAL A 40 -4.55 -1.15 -2.78
N VAL A 41 -5.18 0.00 -2.56
CA VAL A 41 -5.80 0.36 -1.27
C VAL A 41 -7.31 0.31 -1.43
N SER A 42 -7.96 -0.60 -0.71
CA SER A 42 -9.42 -0.77 -0.75
C SER A 42 -9.93 -1.38 0.56
N GLU A 43 -11.22 -1.23 0.84
CA GLU A 43 -11.84 -1.81 2.05
C GLU A 43 -11.84 -3.35 2.02
N LYS A 44 -12.13 -3.94 0.87
CA LYS A 44 -12.18 -5.39 0.66
C LYS A 44 -11.07 -5.84 -0.26
N ASP A 45 -10.66 -7.10 -0.10
CA ASP A 45 -9.68 -7.75 -0.96
C ASP A 45 -10.20 -7.78 -2.41
N PRO A 46 -9.54 -7.10 -3.35
CA PRO A 46 -9.90 -7.14 -4.76
C PRO A 46 -9.27 -8.31 -5.51
N GLY A 47 -8.50 -9.17 -4.82
CA GLY A 47 -7.74 -10.26 -5.43
C GLY A 47 -6.34 -9.86 -5.93
N HIS A 48 -5.92 -8.61 -5.71
CA HIS A 48 -4.59 -8.13 -6.10
C HIS A 48 -3.54 -8.48 -5.04
N PRO A 49 -2.38 -9.05 -5.38
CA PRO A 49 -1.41 -9.58 -4.40
C PRO A 49 -0.85 -8.53 -3.44
N ASN A 50 -0.73 -7.29 -3.92
CA ASN A 50 -0.23 -6.14 -3.15
C ASN A 50 -1.36 -5.29 -2.53
N TRP A 51 -2.49 -5.91 -2.18
CA TRP A 51 -3.60 -5.20 -1.53
C TRP A 51 -3.27 -4.78 -0.09
N VAL A 52 -3.78 -3.61 0.31
CA VAL A 52 -3.77 -3.07 1.67
C VAL A 52 -5.19 -2.62 2.05
N SER A 53 -5.68 -3.12 3.19
CA SER A 53 -7.04 -2.88 3.71
C SER A 53 -7.16 -1.50 4.35
N THR A 54 -8.23 -0.76 4.03
CA THR A 54 -8.58 0.47 4.76
C THR A 54 -9.24 0.21 6.12
N ALA A 55 -9.49 -1.05 6.48
CA ALA A 55 -10.17 -1.45 7.72
C ALA A 55 -11.49 -0.69 7.96
N GLY A 56 -12.28 -0.50 6.89
CA GLY A 56 -13.57 0.20 6.92
C GLY A 56 -13.48 1.72 7.10
N ARG A 57 -12.30 2.32 6.90
CA ARG A 57 -12.11 3.78 7.01
C ARG A 57 -12.16 4.44 5.63
N SER A 58 -13.02 5.44 5.51
CA SER A 58 -13.16 6.25 4.30
C SER A 58 -12.15 7.40 4.21
N LYS A 59 -11.44 7.71 5.30
CA LYS A 59 -10.44 8.78 5.39
C LYS A 59 -9.31 8.39 6.34
N GLY A 60 -8.09 8.80 5.99
CA GLY A 60 -6.89 8.52 6.76
C GLY A 60 -5.65 9.08 6.07
N LEU A 61 -4.49 8.56 6.45
CA LEU A 61 -3.20 8.93 5.90
C LEU A 61 -2.49 7.69 5.36
N ILE A 62 -1.77 7.84 4.26
CA ILE A 62 -0.85 6.83 3.74
C ILE A 62 0.55 7.25 4.15
N TRP A 63 1.23 6.40 4.91
CA TRP A 63 2.59 6.64 5.36
C TRP A 63 3.56 5.68 4.67
N LEU A 64 4.30 6.18 3.68
CA LEU A 64 5.31 5.44 2.92
C LEU A 64 6.71 5.89 3.35
N ARG A 65 7.57 4.92 3.65
CA ARG A 65 8.92 5.18 4.17
C ARG A 65 9.95 4.37 3.41
N TRP A 66 11.06 5.02 3.10
CA TRP A 66 12.26 4.40 2.54
C TRP A 66 13.38 4.50 3.57
N PHE A 67 14.13 3.42 3.71
CA PHE A 67 15.23 3.34 4.66
C PHE A 67 16.54 3.21 3.88
N LEU A 68 17.39 4.23 4.05
CA LEU A 68 18.72 4.31 3.44
C LEU A 68 18.68 4.06 1.91
N PRO A 69 17.87 4.81 1.14
CA PRO A 69 17.89 4.66 -0.31
C PRO A 69 19.20 5.26 -0.85
N ASP A 70 19.78 4.63 -1.88
CA ASP A 70 21.02 5.12 -2.51
C ASP A 70 20.82 6.47 -3.22
N GLU A 71 19.59 6.72 -3.67
CA GLU A 71 19.13 7.96 -4.29
C GLU A 71 17.75 8.35 -3.78
N THR A 72 17.29 9.57 -4.09
CA THR A 72 15.93 9.98 -3.70
C THR A 72 14.92 9.18 -4.52
N PRO A 73 14.02 8.40 -3.89
CA PRO A 73 13.04 7.61 -4.62
C PRO A 73 12.08 8.49 -5.43
N ALA A 74 11.69 8.01 -6.61
CA ALA A 74 10.65 8.66 -7.39
C ALA A 74 9.35 8.77 -6.58
N HIS A 75 8.67 9.92 -6.72
CA HIS A 75 7.40 10.13 -6.05
C HIS A 75 6.34 9.15 -6.60
N PRO A 76 5.68 8.35 -5.74
CA PRO A 76 4.62 7.45 -6.20
C PRO A 76 3.48 8.23 -6.85
N GLN A 77 2.94 7.68 -7.93
CA GLN A 77 1.73 8.21 -8.57
C GLN A 77 0.51 7.47 -8.03
N CYS A 78 -0.56 8.23 -7.76
CA CYS A 78 -1.80 7.70 -7.20
C CYS A 78 -2.97 8.12 -8.09
N ARG A 79 -3.92 7.21 -8.28
CA ARG A 79 -5.21 7.48 -8.92
C ARG A 79 -6.31 6.68 -8.23
N VAL A 80 -7.52 7.21 -8.24
CA VAL A 80 -8.72 6.48 -7.81
C VAL A 80 -9.33 5.81 -9.03
N VAL A 81 -9.76 4.57 -8.87
CA VAL A 81 -10.27 3.70 -9.93
C VAL A 81 -11.43 2.89 -9.38
N ASP A 82 -12.20 2.27 -10.26
CA ASP A 82 -13.17 1.25 -9.82
C ASP A 82 -12.41 0.01 -9.32
N VAL A 83 -12.86 -0.55 -8.20
CA VAL A 83 -12.24 -1.74 -7.60
C VAL A 83 -12.33 -2.97 -8.52
N ALA A 84 -13.30 -3.03 -9.42
CA ALA A 84 -13.40 -4.09 -10.40
C ALA A 84 -12.26 -4.07 -11.43
N GLU A 85 -11.58 -2.93 -11.63
CA GLU A 85 -10.52 -2.78 -12.62
C GLU A 85 -9.15 -3.26 -12.12
N VAL A 86 -8.97 -3.48 -10.81
CA VAL A 86 -7.63 -3.66 -10.22
C VAL A 86 -7.20 -5.12 -10.07
N ALA A 87 -8.12 -6.09 -10.18
CA ALA A 87 -7.79 -7.51 -10.03
C ALA A 87 -6.87 -8.03 -11.15
N ALA A 88 -6.91 -7.39 -12.32
CA ALA A 88 -6.12 -7.74 -13.51
C ALA A 88 -4.90 -6.84 -13.72
N LEU A 89 -4.66 -5.88 -12.82
CA LEU A 89 -3.47 -5.03 -12.82
C LEU A 89 -2.28 -5.75 -12.19
#